data_AF-A0A5R2NCH8-F1
#
_entry.id   AF-A0A5R2NCH8-F1
#
_cell.length_a   1.000
_cell.length_b   1.000
_cell.length_c   1.000
_cell.angle_alpha   90.00
_cell.angle_beta   90.00
_cell.angle_gamma   90.00
#
_symmetry.space_group_name_H-M   'P 1'
#
loop_
_entity.id
_entity.type
_entity.pdbx_description
1 polymer ?
#
loop_
_entity_poly.entity_id
_entity_poly.type
_entity_poly.pdbx_seq_one_letter_code
_entity_poly.pdbx_strand_id
1 'polypeptide(L)'
;SLEQYHSKRDFKKTAEPAGKVTRGQKGGGIFVIQKHAATRLHYDFRLEHDGVLWSWAVTRGPSLDPHEKRLAVHVEDHPIDYAGFEGTIPKGEYGGGSVLVWDEGTWTPEDDPANMMKKGHINFELEGHKLRGKWHLVRLRPRPGEKRDNWLLIKSDDAAARPGEDILNDEPKSVKSGLTIEEVGEGKAAKGEKPKVWHSNKPATGKAKAGARKLDFIEPQLATLERDAPSGQDWLHEVKFDGYRMQAQIAGTDVRLLTRTGLDWTEKFGGEIAAELAGLKCSDAIIDGEIVVLADSGV
;
A
#
# COMPACT_ATOMS: atom_id res chain seq x y z
N SER A 1 -8.46 -10.42 1.78
CA SER A 1 -9.03 -11.57 1.05
C SER A 1 -8.35 -11.66 -0.31
N LEU A 2 -7.91 -12.84 -0.73
CA LEU A 2 -7.37 -13.12 -2.09
C LEU A 2 -8.44 -13.01 -3.20
N GLU A 3 -9.70 -12.74 -2.88
CA GLU A 3 -10.77 -12.50 -3.88
C GLU A 3 -10.48 -11.30 -4.79
N GLN A 4 -9.87 -10.23 -4.26
CA GLN A 4 -9.46 -9.07 -5.07
C GLN A 4 -8.18 -9.34 -5.89
N TYR A 5 -7.42 -10.39 -5.54
CA TYR A 5 -6.21 -10.83 -6.24
C TYR A 5 -6.54 -11.78 -7.39
N HIS A 6 -7.45 -12.74 -7.17
CA HIS A 6 -7.87 -13.70 -8.20
C HIS A 6 -8.85 -13.12 -9.24
N SER A 7 -9.62 -12.07 -8.92
CA SER A 7 -10.56 -11.48 -9.89
C SER A 7 -9.88 -10.72 -11.05
N LYS A 8 -8.56 -10.50 -10.98
CA LYS A 8 -7.82 -9.62 -11.89
C LYS A 8 -6.92 -10.32 -12.93
N ARG A 9 -6.85 -11.66 -13.03
CA ARG A 9 -5.98 -12.30 -14.04
C ARG A 9 -6.48 -13.63 -14.64
N ASP A 10 -6.29 -13.74 -15.95
CA ASP A 10 -6.49 -14.94 -16.78
C ASP A 10 -5.18 -15.74 -16.87
N PHE A 11 -5.17 -16.92 -16.25
CA PHE A 11 -4.03 -17.82 -16.12
C PHE A 11 -3.66 -18.58 -17.41
N LYS A 12 -4.28 -18.27 -18.56
CA LYS A 12 -3.95 -18.89 -19.85
C LYS A 12 -2.84 -18.19 -20.65
N LYS A 13 -2.31 -17.04 -20.20
CA LYS A 13 -1.38 -16.21 -21.01
C LYS A 13 -0.01 -15.90 -20.37
N THR A 14 0.36 -16.47 -19.23
CA THR A 14 1.70 -16.24 -18.62
C THR A 14 2.42 -17.55 -18.28
N ALA A 15 3.75 -17.53 -18.35
CA ALA A 15 4.64 -18.56 -17.80
C ALA A 15 5.00 -18.27 -16.32
N GLU A 16 4.12 -17.54 -15.62
CA GLU A 16 4.22 -17.37 -14.17
C GLU A 16 3.80 -18.70 -13.52
N PRO A 17 4.56 -19.25 -12.56
CA PRO A 17 4.07 -20.39 -11.81
C PRO A 17 2.80 -19.95 -11.08
N ALA A 18 1.68 -20.62 -11.38
CA ALA A 18 0.47 -20.50 -10.56
C ALA A 18 0.91 -20.75 -9.12
N GLY A 19 0.92 -19.69 -8.30
CA GLY A 19 1.28 -19.79 -6.90
C GLY A 19 0.42 -20.89 -6.30
N LYS A 20 1.01 -22.05 -6.05
CA LYS A 20 0.34 -23.07 -5.24
C LYS A 20 0.20 -22.42 -3.88
N VAL A 21 -1.05 -22.21 -3.45
CA VAL A 21 -1.34 -22.13 -2.03
C VAL A 21 -0.85 -23.45 -1.44
N THR A 22 0.40 -23.45 -1.00
CA THR A 22 0.89 -24.50 -0.13
C THR A 22 0.15 -24.28 1.17
N ARG A 23 -0.62 -25.28 1.59
CA ARG A 23 -1.15 -25.35 2.96
C ARG A 23 -0.02 -24.91 3.88
N GLY A 24 -0.26 -23.83 4.65
CA GLY A 24 0.76 -23.19 5.46
C GLY A 24 1.63 -24.22 6.16
N GLN A 25 2.94 -24.12 5.94
CA GLN A 25 3.87 -24.73 6.88
C GLN A 25 3.56 -24.14 8.26
N LYS A 26 3.72 -24.94 9.31
CA LYS A 26 3.67 -24.48 10.71
C LYS A 26 4.84 -23.54 11.08
N GLY A 27 5.29 -22.68 10.17
CA GLY A 27 6.39 -21.74 10.32
C GLY A 27 6.02 -20.46 9.59
N GLY A 28 6.28 -19.31 10.21
CA GLY A 28 5.78 -18.02 9.71
C GLY A 28 6.46 -17.55 8.42
N GLY A 29 6.21 -16.29 8.07
CA GLY A 29 6.63 -15.70 6.80
C GLY A 29 7.85 -14.80 6.92
N ILE A 30 8.11 -14.01 5.87
CA ILE A 30 9.09 -12.92 5.95
C ILE A 30 8.53 -11.75 6.75
N PHE A 31 9.40 -11.00 7.42
CA PHE A 31 9.08 -9.65 7.87
C PHE A 31 10.04 -8.64 7.26
N VAL A 32 9.58 -7.40 7.19
CA VAL A 32 10.41 -6.29 6.77
C VAL A 32 10.03 -5.03 7.56
N ILE A 33 11.02 -4.22 7.86
CA ILE A 33 10.86 -2.90 8.43
C ILE A 33 11.51 -1.90 7.50
N GLN A 34 10.73 -1.00 6.92
CA GLN A 34 11.23 0.05 6.06
C GLN A 34 11.27 1.37 6.81
N LYS A 35 12.43 2.04 6.84
CA LYS A 35 12.53 3.42 7.35
C LYS A 35 12.10 4.36 6.22
N HIS A 36 11.10 5.19 6.49
CA HIS A 36 10.41 5.97 5.46
C HIS A 36 10.42 7.47 5.82
N ALA A 37 11.23 8.23 5.09
CA ALA A 37 11.30 9.68 5.16
C ALA A 37 10.26 10.33 4.22
N ALA A 38 8.98 10.24 4.61
CA ALA A 38 7.86 10.92 3.95
C ALA A 38 7.67 12.34 4.52
N THR A 39 6.42 12.84 4.58
CA THR A 39 6.08 14.10 5.28
C THR A 39 6.51 14.08 6.74
N ARG A 40 6.49 12.89 7.37
CA ARG A 40 7.08 12.61 8.67
C ARG A 40 7.88 11.33 8.56
N LEU A 41 9.04 11.31 9.22
CA LEU A 41 9.80 10.08 9.38
C LEU A 41 8.98 9.07 10.18
N HIS A 42 8.83 7.86 9.63
CA HIS A 42 8.19 6.73 10.30
C HIS A 42 8.84 5.44 9.82
N TYR A 43 8.43 4.33 10.41
CA TYR A 43 8.88 2.99 10.02
C TYR A 43 7.68 2.16 9.63
N ASP A 44 7.67 1.63 8.41
CA ASP A 44 6.65 0.70 7.96
C ASP A 44 7.05 -0.72 8.39
N PHE A 45 6.33 -1.28 9.37
CA PHE A 45 6.51 -2.64 9.88
C PHE A 45 5.57 -3.58 9.13
N ARG A 46 6.10 -4.66 8.57
CA ARG A 46 5.31 -5.55 7.72
C ARG A 46 5.56 -7.02 8.03
N LEU A 47 4.48 -7.80 8.07
CA LEU A 47 4.50 -9.26 8.25
C LEU A 47 3.86 -9.92 7.04
N GLU A 48 4.55 -10.87 6.42
CA GLU A 48 4.01 -11.65 5.34
C GLU A 48 3.04 -12.72 5.87
N HIS A 49 1.83 -12.74 5.33
CA HIS A 49 0.82 -13.74 5.62
C HIS A 49 -0.10 -13.91 4.39
N ASP A 50 -0.36 -15.17 4.00
CA ASP A 50 -1.25 -15.52 2.90
C ASP A 50 -0.98 -14.75 1.58
N GLY A 51 0.30 -14.55 1.25
CA GLY A 51 0.70 -13.94 -0.03
C GLY A 51 0.70 -12.41 -0.05
N VAL A 52 0.44 -11.75 1.09
CA VAL A 52 0.47 -10.28 1.22
C VAL A 52 1.26 -9.84 2.45
N LEU A 53 1.64 -8.57 2.49
CA LEU A 53 2.30 -7.93 3.62
C LEU A 53 1.29 -7.13 4.44
N TRP A 54 0.86 -7.69 5.58
CA TRP A 54 0.15 -6.93 6.60
C TRP A 54 1.05 -5.82 7.10
N SER A 55 0.56 -4.57 7.11
CA SER A 55 1.43 -3.40 7.19
C SER A 55 0.98 -2.39 8.25
N TRP A 56 1.92 -1.90 9.04
CA TRP A 56 1.70 -0.86 10.05
C TRP A 56 2.73 0.26 9.96
N ALA A 57 2.26 1.51 9.96
CA ALA A 57 3.10 2.69 10.12
C ALA A 57 3.42 2.94 11.60
N VAL A 58 4.65 2.66 12.02
CA VAL A 58 5.17 2.87 13.37
C VAL A 58 5.81 4.25 13.47
N THR A 59 5.03 5.20 13.98
CA THR A 59 5.36 6.65 13.96
C THR A 59 6.71 7.03 14.57
N ARG A 60 7.14 6.33 15.63
CA ARG A 60 8.44 6.56 16.29
C ARG A 60 9.45 5.45 16.02
N GLY A 61 9.11 4.46 15.20
CA GLY A 61 9.88 3.23 15.04
C GLY A 61 9.74 2.25 16.22
N PRO A 62 10.24 1.01 16.05
CA PRO A 62 10.28 -0.01 17.10
C PRO A 62 11.18 0.40 18.27
N SER A 63 11.00 -0.25 19.43
CA SER A 63 11.87 -0.12 20.61
C SER A 63 12.20 -1.50 21.15
N LEU A 64 13.44 -1.68 21.61
CA LEU A 64 13.86 -2.90 22.31
C LEU A 64 13.52 -2.87 23.81
N ASP A 65 12.95 -1.76 24.31
CA ASP A 65 12.48 -1.64 25.68
C ASP A 65 11.05 -2.20 25.83
N PRO A 66 10.84 -3.26 26.65
CA PRO A 66 9.51 -3.84 26.87
C PRO A 66 8.48 -2.88 27.49
N HIS A 67 8.94 -1.80 28.13
CA HIS A 67 8.08 -0.81 28.76
C HIS A 67 7.67 0.32 27.79
N GLU A 68 8.32 0.41 26.62
CA GLU A 68 7.98 1.39 25.60
C GLU A 68 6.95 0.87 24.59
N LYS A 69 5.73 1.41 24.66
CA LYS A 69 4.65 1.10 23.71
C LYS A 69 4.76 2.02 22.50
N ARG A 70 4.97 1.45 21.31
CA ARG A 70 5.09 2.20 20.05
C ARG A 70 3.76 2.17 19.28
N LEU A 71 3.19 3.34 18.98
CA LEU A 71 1.98 3.45 18.17
C LEU A 71 2.27 2.96 16.75
N ALA A 72 1.51 1.94 16.34
CA ALA A 72 1.55 1.30 15.04
C ALA A 72 0.17 1.46 14.37
N VAL A 73 0.06 2.28 13.33
CA VAL A 73 -1.22 2.51 12.63
C VAL A 73 -1.33 1.48 11.51
N HIS A 74 -2.36 0.65 11.51
CA HIS A 74 -2.58 -0.34 10.46
C HIS A 74 -2.93 0.37 9.15
N VAL A 75 -2.26 -0.01 8.06
CA VAL A 75 -2.41 0.55 6.72
C VAL A 75 -2.72 -0.57 5.71
N GLU A 76 -2.96 -0.21 4.45
CA GLU A 76 -3.28 -1.17 3.40
C GLU A 76 -2.19 -2.24 3.23
N ASP A 77 -2.63 -3.46 2.87
CA ASP A 77 -1.73 -4.56 2.55
C ASP A 77 -0.83 -4.21 1.36
N HIS A 78 0.43 -4.65 1.40
CA HIS A 78 1.39 -4.45 0.32
C HIS A 78 1.72 -5.78 -0.37
N PRO A 79 2.07 -5.77 -1.67
CA PRO A 79 2.55 -6.98 -2.34
C PRO A 79 3.91 -7.41 -1.78
N ILE A 80 4.19 -8.71 -1.76
CA ILE A 80 5.45 -9.27 -1.26
C ILE A 80 6.67 -8.66 -1.95
N ASP A 81 6.58 -8.39 -3.26
CA ASP A 81 7.66 -7.77 -4.04
C ASP A 81 8.08 -6.39 -3.52
N TYR A 82 7.23 -5.72 -2.75
CA TYR A 82 7.54 -4.44 -2.12
C TYR A 82 8.51 -4.57 -0.94
N ALA A 83 8.64 -5.76 -0.33
CA ALA A 83 9.49 -5.95 0.84
C ALA A 83 10.95 -5.57 0.56
N GLY A 84 11.45 -5.92 -0.62
CA GLY A 84 12.84 -5.65 -0.98
C GLY A 84 13.13 -4.22 -1.45
N PHE A 85 12.13 -3.34 -1.52
CA PHE A 85 12.28 -2.02 -2.12
C PHE A 85 13.07 -1.06 -1.21
N GLU A 86 14.07 -0.42 -1.82
CA GLU A 86 14.85 0.70 -1.28
C GLU A 86 15.08 1.70 -2.42
N GLY A 87 14.85 2.99 -2.13
CA GLY A 87 14.92 4.05 -3.12
C GLY A 87 14.05 5.25 -2.77
N THR A 88 13.67 6.03 -3.78
CA THR A 88 12.81 7.20 -3.60
C THR A 88 11.45 7.02 -4.25
N ILE A 89 10.39 7.44 -3.57
CA ILE A 89 9.03 7.58 -4.09
C ILE A 89 8.83 9.06 -4.47
N PRO A 90 8.35 9.38 -5.69
CA PRO A 90 8.14 10.76 -6.12
C PRO A 90 7.29 11.59 -5.15
N LYS A 91 7.62 12.88 -5.01
CA LYS A 91 6.80 13.80 -4.21
C LYS A 91 5.40 13.93 -4.82
N GLY A 92 4.37 13.90 -3.97
CA GLY A 92 2.96 13.96 -4.38
C GLY A 92 2.31 12.59 -4.56
N GLU A 93 3.10 11.53 -4.71
CA GLU A 93 2.60 10.15 -4.66
C GLU A 93 2.29 9.73 -3.22
N TYR A 94 1.42 8.73 -3.07
CA TYR A 94 1.18 8.11 -1.76
C TYR A 94 2.48 7.50 -1.22
N GLY A 95 2.90 7.93 -0.04
CA GLY A 95 4.21 7.57 0.51
C GLY A 95 5.38 8.29 -0.18
N GLY A 96 5.18 9.46 -0.78
CA GLY A 96 6.28 10.24 -1.36
C GLY A 96 7.38 10.54 -0.33
N GLY A 97 8.62 10.16 -0.65
CA GLY A 97 9.72 10.16 0.32
C GLY A 97 10.84 9.19 -0.03
N SER A 98 11.88 9.18 0.78
CA SER A 98 12.94 8.16 0.68
C SER A 98 12.55 6.96 1.53
N VAL A 99 12.87 5.75 1.06
CA VAL A 99 12.56 4.49 1.72
C VAL A 99 13.81 3.63 1.70
N LEU A 100 14.17 3.04 2.84
CA LEU A 100 15.19 1.98 2.91
C LEU A 100 14.71 0.78 3.71
N VAL A 101 15.29 -0.38 3.43
CA VAL A 101 15.04 -1.60 4.21
C VAL A 101 15.89 -1.55 5.48
N TRP A 102 15.28 -1.15 6.59
CA TRP A 102 15.96 -0.93 7.86
C TRP A 102 16.22 -2.24 8.60
N ASP A 103 15.33 -3.22 8.49
CA ASP A 103 15.52 -4.57 8.97
C ASP A 103 14.69 -5.55 8.12
N GLU A 104 15.14 -6.79 8.02
CA GLU A 104 14.42 -7.87 7.35
C GLU A 104 14.77 -9.20 7.98
N GLY A 105 13.91 -10.20 7.80
CA GLY A 105 14.14 -11.55 8.32
C GLY A 105 12.89 -12.39 8.27
N THR A 106 12.76 -13.34 9.19
CA THR A 106 11.57 -14.19 9.34
C THR A 106 10.81 -13.83 10.60
N TRP A 107 9.51 -14.01 10.57
CA TRP A 107 8.68 -13.95 11.77
C TRP A 107 8.01 -15.30 11.98
N THR A 108 7.77 -15.66 13.24
CA THR A 108 7.04 -16.87 13.62
C THR A 108 5.86 -16.48 14.52
N PRO A 109 4.61 -16.71 14.10
CA PRO A 109 3.46 -16.47 14.96
C PRO A 109 3.39 -17.50 16.10
N GLU A 110 2.92 -17.09 17.28
CA GLU A 110 2.72 -18.03 18.40
C GLU A 110 1.45 -18.89 18.23
N ASP A 111 0.47 -18.46 17.45
CA ASP A 111 -0.80 -19.15 17.17
C ASP A 111 -1.26 -18.82 15.72
N ASP A 112 -2.47 -19.19 15.33
CA ASP A 112 -3.04 -18.86 14.01
C ASP A 112 -3.08 -17.33 13.77
N PRO A 113 -2.35 -16.81 12.77
CA PRO A 113 -2.27 -15.37 12.52
C PRO A 113 -3.61 -14.71 12.23
N ALA A 114 -4.47 -15.35 11.44
CA ALA A 114 -5.77 -14.78 11.05
C ALA A 114 -6.68 -14.60 12.26
N ASN A 115 -6.71 -15.59 13.16
CA ASN A 115 -7.42 -15.51 14.43
C ASN A 115 -6.85 -14.41 15.35
N MET A 116 -5.52 -14.32 15.46
CA MET A 116 -4.85 -13.27 16.24
C MET A 116 -5.14 -11.86 15.71
N MET A 117 -5.08 -11.66 14.39
CA MET A 117 -5.44 -10.42 13.71
C MET A 117 -6.88 -10.02 14.04
N LYS A 118 -7.84 -10.95 13.93
CA LYS A 118 -9.26 -10.72 14.27
C LYS A 118 -9.48 -10.41 15.75
N LYS A 119 -8.78 -11.09 16.65
CA LYS A 119 -8.82 -10.83 18.09
C LYS A 119 -8.19 -9.48 18.46
N GLY A 120 -7.35 -8.92 17.59
CA GLY A 120 -6.61 -7.69 17.86
C GLY A 120 -5.40 -7.89 18.76
N HIS A 121 -4.83 -9.10 18.80
CA HIS A 121 -3.61 -9.39 19.54
C HIS A 121 -2.78 -10.42 18.79
N ILE A 122 -1.65 -10.00 18.23
CA ILE A 122 -0.73 -10.83 17.46
C ILE A 122 0.56 -10.96 18.26
N ASN A 123 0.84 -12.18 18.73
CA ASN A 123 2.09 -12.53 19.39
C ASN A 123 2.98 -13.26 18.39
N PHE A 124 4.23 -12.85 18.32
CA PHE A 124 5.17 -13.43 17.36
C PHE A 124 6.60 -13.25 17.81
N GLU A 125 7.48 -14.06 17.22
CA GLU A 125 8.92 -13.96 17.34
C GLU A 125 9.53 -13.47 16.02
N LEU A 126 10.51 -12.57 16.11
CA LEU A 126 11.28 -12.09 14.97
C LEU A 126 12.68 -12.70 15.00
N GLU A 127 13.18 -13.05 13.82
CA GLU A 127 14.58 -13.39 13.58
C GLU A 127 15.11 -12.48 12.45
N GLY A 128 15.50 -11.27 12.82
CA GLY A 128 16.05 -10.27 11.92
C GLY A 128 17.54 -10.02 12.08
N HIS A 129 18.05 -9.05 11.33
CA HIS A 129 19.38 -8.50 11.56
C HIS A 129 19.40 -7.69 12.86
N LYS A 130 18.41 -6.82 13.06
CA LYS A 130 18.35 -5.88 14.19
C LYS A 130 17.36 -6.30 15.25
N LEU A 131 16.12 -6.59 14.86
CA LEU A 131 15.06 -7.00 15.77
C LEU A 131 15.02 -8.52 15.90
N ARG A 132 15.07 -8.98 17.15
CA ARG A 132 15.03 -10.41 17.50
C ARG A 132 14.11 -10.65 18.67
N GLY A 133 13.78 -11.93 18.89
CA GLY A 133 12.98 -12.37 20.03
C GLY A 133 11.50 -12.03 19.87
N LYS A 134 10.76 -12.03 20.98
CA LYS A 134 9.30 -11.95 21.00
C LYS A 134 8.78 -10.53 21.04
N TRP A 135 7.63 -10.34 20.39
CA TRP A 135 6.94 -9.08 20.17
C TRP A 135 5.42 -9.26 20.22
N HIS A 136 4.73 -8.16 20.45
CA HIS A 136 3.27 -8.08 20.46
C HIS A 136 2.79 -6.93 19.59
N LEU A 137 1.76 -7.19 18.77
CA LEU A 137 0.89 -6.16 18.20
C LEU A 137 -0.47 -6.22 18.90
N VAL A 138 -0.85 -5.15 19.61
CA VAL A 138 -2.10 -5.06 20.37
C VAL A 138 -2.98 -3.96 19.81
N ARG A 139 -4.16 -4.31 19.31
CA ARG A 139 -5.14 -3.36 18.75
C ARG A 139 -5.78 -2.55 19.88
N LEU A 140 -5.79 -1.23 19.72
CA LEU A 140 -6.49 -0.34 20.63
C LEU A 140 -7.98 -0.34 20.34
N ARG A 141 -8.80 -0.13 21.37
CA ARG A 141 -10.22 0.14 21.15
C ARG A 141 -10.36 1.49 20.44
N PRO A 142 -11.12 1.56 19.33
CA PRO A 142 -11.33 2.82 18.63
C PRO A 142 -12.08 3.81 19.53
N ARG A 143 -11.64 5.06 19.52
CA ARG A 143 -12.37 6.15 20.20
C ARG A 143 -13.56 6.62 19.34
N PRO A 144 -14.59 7.25 19.93
CA PRO A 144 -15.69 7.81 19.15
C PRO A 144 -15.17 8.77 18.05
N GLY A 145 -15.56 8.51 16.80
CA GLY A 145 -15.14 9.30 15.63
C GLY A 145 -13.75 8.96 15.07
N GLU A 146 -13.01 8.03 15.69
CA GLU A 146 -11.70 7.60 15.21
C GLU A 146 -11.85 6.62 14.04
N LYS A 147 -11.32 7.00 12.88
CA LYS A 147 -11.37 6.18 11.65
C LYS A 147 -10.14 5.29 11.46
N ARG A 148 -9.10 5.47 12.28
CA ARG A 148 -7.80 4.77 12.14
C ARG A 148 -7.79 3.50 12.97
N ASP A 149 -7.34 2.40 12.38
CA ASP A 149 -7.14 1.13 13.07
C ASP A 149 -5.77 1.18 13.79
N ASN A 150 -5.79 1.62 15.04
CA ASN A 150 -4.57 1.84 15.83
C ASN A 150 -4.17 0.60 16.63
N TRP A 151 -2.88 0.31 16.60
CA TRP A 151 -2.24 -0.77 17.33
C TRP A 151 -1.05 -0.26 18.14
N LEU A 152 -0.57 -1.09 19.05
CA LEU A 152 0.68 -0.90 19.76
C LEU A 152 1.63 -2.03 19.39
N LEU A 153 2.83 -1.69 18.91
CA LEU A 153 3.97 -2.60 18.81
C LEU A 153 4.73 -2.54 20.14
N ILE A 154 4.95 -3.71 20.76
CA ILE A 154 5.54 -3.84 22.10
C ILE A 154 6.56 -4.98 22.08
N LYS A 155 7.78 -4.73 22.56
CA LYS A 155 8.79 -5.77 22.79
C LYS A 155 8.40 -6.63 24.00
N SER A 156 8.53 -7.94 23.91
CA SER A 156 8.38 -8.82 25.08
C SER A 156 9.62 -8.73 25.97
N ASP A 157 9.44 -8.90 27.28
CA ASP A 157 10.54 -9.04 28.23
C ASP A 157 11.19 -10.44 28.08
N ASP A 158 12.25 -10.50 27.27
CA ASP A 158 13.00 -11.72 26.96
C ASP A 158 14.50 -11.40 26.77
N ALA A 159 15.29 -12.42 26.41
CA ALA A 159 16.75 -12.29 26.25
C ALA A 159 17.20 -11.29 25.16
N ALA A 160 16.32 -10.90 24.23
CA ALA A 160 16.57 -9.92 23.18
C ALA A 160 16.11 -8.49 23.57
N ALA A 161 15.43 -8.31 24.70
CA ALA A 161 15.08 -6.98 25.21
C ALA A 161 16.34 -6.18 25.61
N ARG A 162 16.34 -4.88 25.31
CA ARG A 162 17.41 -3.94 25.62
C ARG A 162 16.83 -2.61 26.14
N PRO A 163 16.35 -2.57 27.40
CA PRO A 163 15.86 -1.33 27.99
C PRO A 163 16.93 -0.23 27.98
N GLY A 164 16.55 0.98 27.56
CA GLY A 164 17.44 2.14 27.46
C GLY A 164 18.35 2.19 26.22
N GLU A 165 18.33 1.17 25.35
CA GLU A 165 19.02 1.20 24.06
C GLU A 165 18.14 1.89 23.00
N ASP A 166 18.77 2.71 22.15
CA ASP A 166 18.08 3.37 21.03
C ASP A 166 18.54 2.78 19.70
N ILE A 167 18.04 1.58 19.40
CA ILE A 167 18.36 0.82 18.19
C ILE A 167 18.20 1.62 16.89
N LEU A 168 17.31 2.63 16.88
CA LEU A 168 17.06 3.46 15.70
C LEU A 168 18.21 4.43 15.42
N ASN A 169 18.90 4.87 16.47
CA ASN A 169 20.08 5.73 16.43
C ASN A 169 21.37 4.91 16.33
N ASP A 170 21.44 3.78 17.03
CA ASP A 170 22.63 2.91 17.06
C ASP A 170 22.80 2.17 15.72
N GLU A 171 21.69 1.74 15.10
CA GLU A 171 21.70 1.04 13.82
C GLU A 171 20.81 1.73 12.75
N PRO A 172 21.17 2.92 12.25
CA PRO A 172 20.29 3.71 11.39
C PRO A 172 20.27 3.27 9.92
N LYS A 173 21.21 2.40 9.52
CA LYS A 173 21.51 2.07 8.12
C LYS A 173 20.66 0.93 7.56
N SER A 174 20.54 0.86 6.23
CA SER A 174 19.93 -0.27 5.54
C SER A 174 20.71 -1.56 5.77
N VAL A 175 20.00 -2.66 6.02
CA VAL A 175 20.60 -4.00 6.11
C VAL A 175 21.01 -4.55 4.74
N LYS A 176 20.50 -3.95 3.65
CA LYS A 176 20.79 -4.36 2.27
C LYS A 176 21.93 -3.58 1.66
N SER A 177 21.86 -2.25 1.72
CA SER A 177 22.82 -1.38 1.03
C SER A 177 23.90 -0.79 1.96
N GLY A 178 23.66 -0.79 3.28
CA GLY A 178 24.49 -0.08 4.25
C GLY A 178 24.33 1.45 4.22
N LEU A 179 23.39 1.99 3.42
CA LEU A 179 23.14 3.42 3.32
C LEU A 179 22.26 3.95 4.45
N THR A 180 22.38 5.25 4.71
CA THR A 180 21.42 6.01 5.54
C THR A 180 20.23 6.51 4.72
N ILE A 181 19.16 6.95 5.39
CA ILE A 181 17.95 7.41 4.70
C ILE A 181 18.19 8.72 3.94
N GLU A 182 19.07 9.56 4.47
CA GLU A 182 19.54 10.80 3.85
C GLU A 182 20.29 10.48 2.55
N GLU A 183 21.19 9.51 2.57
CA GLU A 183 21.94 9.08 1.38
C GLU A 183 21.05 8.50 0.28
N VAL A 184 20.02 7.72 0.65
CA VAL A 184 19.02 7.27 -0.31
C VAL A 184 18.25 8.46 -0.90
N GLY A 185 17.92 9.46 -0.09
CA GLY A 185 17.25 10.69 -0.55
C GLY A 185 18.10 11.59 -1.43
N GLU A 186 19.42 11.55 -1.28
CA GLU A 186 20.40 12.16 -2.20
C GLU A 186 20.57 11.38 -3.50
N GLY A 187 19.90 10.23 -3.63
CA GLY A 187 19.99 9.36 -4.79
C GLY A 187 21.27 8.51 -4.82
N LYS A 188 21.86 8.18 -3.67
CA LYS A 188 22.90 7.15 -3.59
C LYS A 188 22.25 5.76 -3.71
N ALA A 189 23.05 4.79 -4.16
CA ALA A 189 22.67 3.38 -4.25
C ALA A 189 23.82 2.49 -3.77
N ALA A 190 23.51 1.22 -3.48
CA ALA A 190 24.52 0.23 -3.17
C ALA A 190 25.60 0.18 -4.26
N LYS A 191 26.84 -0.20 -3.89
CA LYS A 191 27.97 -0.21 -4.81
C LYS A 191 27.69 -1.10 -6.03
N GLY A 192 27.65 -0.50 -7.22
CA GLY A 192 27.35 -1.20 -8.47
C GLY A 192 25.86 -1.24 -8.86
N GLU A 193 24.98 -0.71 -8.03
CA GLU A 193 23.56 -0.54 -8.34
C GLU A 193 23.22 0.89 -8.77
N LYS A 194 22.09 1.03 -9.48
CA LYS A 194 21.53 2.34 -9.81
C LYS A 194 20.46 2.73 -8.78
N PRO A 195 20.29 4.02 -8.48
CA PRO A 195 19.21 4.50 -7.62
C PRO A 195 17.86 4.05 -8.15
N LYS A 196 17.04 3.43 -7.29
CA LYS A 196 15.71 2.96 -7.65
C LYS A 196 14.71 4.06 -7.32
N VAL A 197 13.86 4.37 -8.29
CA VAL A 197 12.70 5.22 -8.08
C VAL A 197 11.48 4.32 -8.15
N TRP A 198 10.75 4.21 -7.04
CA TRP A 198 9.49 3.51 -7.03
C TRP A 198 8.42 4.43 -7.58
N HIS A 199 7.97 4.09 -8.77
CA HIS A 199 6.70 4.58 -9.25
C HIS A 199 5.69 3.58 -8.72
N SER A 200 4.70 4.07 -7.97
CA SER A 200 3.54 3.32 -7.44
C SER A 200 2.80 2.49 -8.50
N ASN A 201 3.15 2.63 -9.77
CA ASN A 201 2.94 1.68 -10.86
C ASN A 201 4.22 1.60 -11.71
N LYS A 202 4.84 0.42 -11.87
CA LYS A 202 5.77 0.21 -13.00
C LYS A 202 5.39 -1.03 -13.80
N PRO A 203 5.03 -0.86 -15.10
CA PRO A 203 4.82 -1.97 -16.01
C PRO A 203 6.17 -2.46 -16.59
N ALA A 204 6.28 -3.75 -16.88
CA ALA A 204 7.18 -4.33 -17.89
C ALA A 204 6.60 -5.72 -18.20
N THR A 205 6.16 -6.07 -19.41
CA THR A 205 6.87 -5.95 -20.69
C THR A 205 5.89 -5.91 -21.87
N GLY A 206 6.10 -4.96 -22.77
CA GLY A 206 5.55 -4.97 -24.12
C GLY A 206 6.06 -3.74 -24.83
N LYS A 207 6.78 -3.90 -25.95
CA LYS A 207 7.25 -2.77 -26.76
C LYS A 207 6.04 -1.89 -27.09
N ALA A 208 5.98 -0.69 -26.53
CA ALA A 208 5.00 0.31 -26.92
C ALA A 208 5.19 0.64 -28.40
N LYS A 209 4.14 0.44 -29.20
CA LYS A 209 4.02 1.16 -30.46
C LYS A 209 3.77 2.63 -30.10
N ALA A 210 4.62 3.51 -30.61
CA ALA A 210 4.47 4.95 -30.48
C ALA A 210 3.13 5.42 -31.09
N GLY A 211 2.42 6.35 -30.45
CA GLY A 211 1.44 7.15 -31.19
C GLY A 211 0.36 7.95 -30.46
N ALA A 212 0.04 7.77 -29.18
CA ALA A 212 -1.05 8.54 -28.56
C ALA A 212 -0.53 9.70 -27.68
N ARG A 213 -1.08 10.91 -27.88
CA ARG A 213 -0.79 12.10 -27.06
C ARG A 213 -1.42 11.92 -25.68
N LYS A 214 -0.64 12.08 -24.62
CA LYS A 214 -1.15 12.01 -23.24
C LYS A 214 -1.99 13.26 -22.94
N LEU A 215 -3.26 13.07 -22.58
CA LEU A 215 -4.14 14.15 -22.10
C LEU A 215 -3.79 14.52 -20.65
N ASP A 216 -3.91 15.80 -20.30
CA ASP A 216 -3.66 16.29 -18.95
C ASP A 216 -4.78 15.88 -17.99
N PHE A 217 -4.43 15.57 -16.75
CA PHE A 217 -5.40 15.23 -15.72
C PHE A 217 -6.12 16.50 -15.24
N ILE A 218 -7.46 16.47 -15.20
CA ILE A 218 -8.28 17.56 -14.66
C ILE A 218 -8.69 17.19 -13.23
N GLU A 219 -8.39 18.04 -12.25
CA GLU A 219 -8.83 17.79 -10.88
C GLU A 219 -10.38 17.85 -10.80
N PRO A 220 -11.04 16.81 -10.24
CA PRO A 220 -12.50 16.75 -10.22
C PRO A 220 -13.11 17.79 -9.27
N GLN A 221 -14.23 18.38 -9.68
CA GLN A 221 -15.00 19.26 -8.81
C GLN A 221 -15.63 18.46 -7.67
N LEU A 222 -15.19 18.72 -6.44
CA LEU A 222 -15.69 18.06 -5.24
C LEU A 222 -16.90 18.80 -4.68
N ALA A 223 -17.93 18.04 -4.28
CA ALA A 223 -19.05 18.59 -3.53
C ALA A 223 -18.57 19.04 -2.15
N THR A 224 -19.05 20.19 -1.70
CA THR A 224 -18.90 20.62 -0.31
C THR A 224 -19.98 19.91 0.50
N LEU A 225 -19.59 19.28 1.61
CA LEU A 225 -20.55 18.60 2.48
C LEU A 225 -21.37 19.65 3.23
N GLU A 226 -22.67 19.72 2.92
CA GLU A 226 -23.63 20.58 3.59
C GLU A 226 -24.67 19.75 4.35
N ARG A 227 -25.25 20.34 5.39
CA ARG A 227 -26.25 19.66 6.23
C ARG A 227 -27.61 19.55 5.54
N ASP A 228 -27.99 20.60 4.82
CA ASP A 228 -29.31 20.76 4.22
C ASP A 228 -29.12 21.00 2.71
N ALA A 229 -29.96 20.35 1.90
CA ALA A 229 -29.94 20.58 0.45
C ALA A 229 -30.37 22.01 0.12
N PRO A 230 -29.71 22.69 -0.84
CA PRO A 230 -30.08 24.05 -1.21
C PRO A 230 -31.49 24.09 -1.80
N SER A 231 -32.26 25.12 -1.44
CA SER A 231 -33.63 25.33 -1.90
C SER A 231 -33.69 26.31 -3.08
N GLY A 232 -34.65 26.12 -3.98
CA GLY A 232 -34.93 27.06 -5.08
C GLY A 232 -35.15 26.35 -6.41
N GLN A 233 -35.70 27.06 -7.40
CA GLN A 233 -35.96 26.49 -8.73
C GLN A 233 -34.69 26.36 -9.59
N ASP A 234 -33.59 26.99 -9.18
CA ASP A 234 -32.29 26.93 -9.86
C ASP A 234 -31.50 25.65 -9.53
N TRP A 235 -31.99 24.82 -8.61
CA TRP A 235 -31.31 23.61 -8.15
C TRP A 235 -31.98 22.35 -8.68
N LEU A 236 -31.16 21.46 -9.24
CA LEU A 236 -31.55 20.09 -9.57
C LEU A 236 -30.92 19.13 -8.55
N HIS A 237 -31.67 18.12 -8.16
CA HIS A 237 -31.22 17.10 -7.22
C HIS A 237 -31.09 15.76 -7.95
N GLU A 238 -29.94 15.11 -7.77
CA GLU A 238 -29.65 13.79 -8.31
C GLU A 238 -29.33 12.83 -7.15
N VAL A 239 -29.73 11.58 -7.28
CA VAL A 239 -29.37 10.53 -6.32
C VAL A 239 -27.88 10.28 -6.43
N LYS A 240 -27.17 10.39 -5.30
CA LYS A 240 -25.75 10.02 -5.25
C LYS A 240 -25.63 8.50 -5.43
N PHE A 241 -24.93 8.07 -6.46
CA PHE A 241 -24.48 6.69 -6.58
C PHE A 241 -23.18 6.48 -5.77
N ASP A 242 -23.03 5.30 -5.17
CA ASP A 242 -21.86 4.94 -4.38
C ASP A 242 -20.95 3.98 -5.17
N GLY A 243 -20.05 4.56 -5.96
CA GLY A 243 -19.16 3.82 -6.85
C GLY A 243 -17.71 4.27 -6.73
N TYR A 244 -16.99 4.18 -7.85
CA TYR A 244 -15.67 4.78 -8.01
C TYR A 244 -15.73 5.95 -8.98
N ARG A 245 -15.48 7.17 -8.50
CA ARG A 245 -15.26 8.33 -9.37
C ARG A 245 -13.98 8.17 -10.18
N MET A 246 -14.12 8.18 -11.50
CA MET A 246 -13.04 8.00 -12.46
C MET A 246 -13.09 9.07 -13.56
N GLN A 247 -11.91 9.49 -14.00
CA GLN A 247 -11.71 10.29 -15.19
C GLN A 247 -11.23 9.40 -16.33
N ALA A 248 -12.11 9.12 -17.29
CA ALA A 248 -11.76 8.46 -18.53
C ALA A 248 -11.08 9.45 -19.49
N GLN A 249 -9.85 9.16 -19.89
CA GLN A 249 -9.11 9.87 -20.91
C GLN A 249 -9.04 9.02 -22.17
N ILE A 250 -9.62 9.52 -23.25
CA ILE A 250 -9.64 8.87 -24.56
C ILE A 250 -8.68 9.65 -25.45
N ALA A 251 -7.65 9.01 -25.98
CA ALA A 251 -6.69 9.58 -26.92
C ALA A 251 -6.60 8.68 -28.16
N GLY A 252 -7.44 8.97 -29.16
CA GLY A 252 -7.73 8.05 -30.26
C GLY A 252 -8.39 6.78 -29.74
N THR A 253 -7.72 5.63 -29.87
CA THR A 253 -8.19 4.33 -29.35
C THR A 253 -7.54 3.96 -28.01
N ASP A 254 -6.66 4.81 -27.47
CA ASP A 254 -6.05 4.61 -26.16
C ASP A 254 -6.98 5.17 -25.08
N VAL A 255 -7.43 4.32 -24.17
CA VAL A 255 -8.34 4.72 -23.09
C VAL A 255 -7.65 4.50 -21.76
N ARG A 256 -7.66 5.53 -20.92
CA ARG A 256 -7.16 5.46 -19.54
C ARG A 256 -8.25 5.84 -18.55
N LEU A 257 -8.48 5.03 -17.52
CA LEU A 257 -9.39 5.33 -16.42
C LEU A 257 -8.56 5.79 -15.21
N LEU A 258 -8.56 7.09 -14.95
CA LEU A 258 -7.79 7.69 -13.86
C LEU A 258 -8.65 7.88 -12.62
N THR A 259 -8.13 7.56 -11.45
CA THR A 259 -8.81 7.83 -10.17
C THR A 259 -8.92 9.33 -9.90
N ARG A 260 -9.66 9.70 -8.86
CA ARG A 260 -9.76 11.07 -8.33
C ARG A 260 -8.41 11.78 -8.10
N THR A 261 -7.34 11.03 -7.89
CA THR A 261 -5.98 11.57 -7.68
C THR A 261 -5.04 11.34 -8.86
N GLY A 262 -5.56 10.94 -10.02
CA GLY A 262 -4.78 10.77 -11.25
C GLY A 262 -4.10 9.41 -11.42
N LEU A 263 -4.34 8.44 -10.53
CA LEU A 263 -3.78 7.08 -10.68
C LEU A 263 -4.50 6.31 -11.78
N ASP A 264 -3.77 5.71 -12.71
CA ASP A 264 -4.33 4.89 -13.78
C ASP A 264 -4.80 3.51 -13.24
N TRP A 265 -6.10 3.27 -13.31
CA TRP A 265 -6.80 2.06 -12.90
C TRP A 265 -7.51 1.37 -14.09
N THR A 266 -7.14 1.68 -15.33
CA THR A 266 -7.75 1.08 -16.54
C THR A 266 -7.82 -0.44 -16.43
N GLU A 267 -6.69 -1.08 -16.11
CA GLU A 267 -6.58 -2.54 -15.98
C GLU A 267 -7.36 -3.10 -14.77
N LYS A 268 -7.74 -2.27 -13.79
CA LYS A 268 -8.50 -2.73 -12.61
C LYS A 268 -9.98 -2.94 -12.89
N PHE A 269 -10.53 -2.28 -13.92
CA PHE A 269 -11.94 -2.38 -14.32
C PHE A 269 -12.16 -3.39 -15.46
N GLY A 270 -11.13 -4.15 -15.82
CA GLY A 270 -11.16 -5.03 -16.98
C GLY A 270 -11.13 -4.24 -18.30
N GLY A 271 -11.04 -4.97 -19.41
CA GLY A 271 -10.96 -4.36 -20.75
C GLY A 271 -12.31 -3.84 -21.27
N GLU A 272 -13.44 -4.20 -20.65
CA GLU A 272 -14.78 -3.94 -21.20
C GLU A 272 -15.13 -2.44 -21.20
N ILE A 273 -14.99 -1.76 -20.06
CA ILE A 273 -15.28 -0.32 -19.96
C ILE A 273 -14.35 0.47 -20.89
N ALA A 274 -13.07 0.12 -20.92
CA ALA A 274 -12.11 0.76 -21.81
C ALA A 274 -12.43 0.51 -23.30
N ALA A 275 -12.88 -0.69 -23.66
CA ALA A 275 -13.28 -1.04 -25.03
C ALA A 275 -14.53 -0.28 -25.49
N GLU A 276 -15.55 -0.16 -24.64
CA GLU A 276 -16.75 0.62 -24.93
C GLU A 276 -16.42 2.12 -25.11
N LEU A 277 -15.58 2.66 -24.22
CA LEU A 277 -15.10 4.04 -24.33
C LEU A 277 -14.27 4.27 -25.59
N ALA A 278 -13.45 3.29 -26.01
CA ALA A 278 -12.68 3.36 -27.26
C ALA A 278 -13.59 3.35 -28.50
N GLY A 279 -14.83 2.87 -28.38
CA GLY A 279 -15.86 2.90 -29.42
C GLY A 279 -16.59 4.24 -29.56
N LEU A 280 -16.37 5.19 -28.65
CA LEU A 280 -16.99 6.51 -28.73
C LEU A 280 -16.52 7.26 -29.97
N LYS A 281 -17.44 7.95 -30.65
CA LYS A 281 -17.15 8.74 -31.86
C LYS A 281 -16.49 10.08 -31.52
N CYS A 282 -15.28 10.02 -30.97
CA CYS A 282 -14.45 11.19 -30.65
C CYS A 282 -12.99 10.93 -31.01
N SER A 283 -12.23 12.00 -31.27
CA SER A 283 -10.77 11.89 -31.44
C SER A 283 -10.08 11.84 -30.09
N ASP A 284 -10.39 12.79 -29.21
CA ASP A 284 -9.89 12.85 -27.85
C ASP A 284 -11.02 13.30 -26.92
N ALA A 285 -11.09 12.77 -25.69
CA ALA A 285 -12.08 13.18 -24.70
C ALA A 285 -11.57 12.98 -23.27
N ILE A 286 -12.06 13.82 -22.36
CA ILE A 286 -11.95 13.64 -20.91
C ILE A 286 -13.37 13.56 -20.36
N ILE A 287 -13.71 12.44 -19.73
CA ILE A 287 -15.02 12.19 -19.14
C ILE A 287 -14.82 11.93 -17.65
N ASP A 288 -15.37 12.79 -16.81
CA ASP A 288 -15.44 12.57 -15.36
C ASP A 288 -16.80 11.96 -15.01
N GLY A 289 -16.79 10.85 -14.28
CA GLY A 289 -18.02 10.13 -13.94
C GLY A 289 -17.81 9.08 -12.86
N GLU A 290 -18.88 8.38 -12.51
CA GLU A 290 -18.88 7.33 -11.48
C GLU A 290 -19.04 5.96 -12.14
N ILE A 291 -18.12 5.03 -11.86
CA ILE A 291 -18.29 3.62 -12.22
C ILE A 291 -19.02 2.93 -11.09
N VAL A 292 -20.18 2.35 -11.41
CA VAL A 292 -21.09 1.72 -10.45
C VAL A 292 -21.42 0.31 -10.90
N VAL A 293 -21.74 -0.58 -9.95
CA VAL A 293 -22.25 -1.92 -10.23
C VAL A 293 -23.74 -1.90 -9.94
N LEU A 294 -24.57 -2.29 -10.91
CA LEU A 294 -26.02 -2.39 -10.71
C LEU A 294 -26.37 -3.83 -10.32
N ALA A 295 -27.12 -3.98 -9.22
CA ALA A 295 -27.71 -5.22 -8.77
C ALA A 295 -29.25 -5.16 -8.82
N ASP A 296 -29.93 -6.30 -8.71
CA ASP A 296 -31.40 -6.38 -8.73
C ASP A 296 -32.06 -5.57 -7.58
N SER A 297 -31.31 -5.24 -6.53
CA SER A 297 -31.74 -4.40 -5.39
C SER A 297 -31.36 -2.92 -5.52
N GLY A 298 -30.79 -2.49 -6.66
CA GLY A 298 -30.29 -1.13 -6.86
C GLY A 298 -28.78 -1.08 -7.13
N VAL A 299 -28.17 0.09 -6.94
CA VAL A 299 -26.72 0.29 -7.06
C VAL A 299 -26.02 -0.13 -5.77
#